data_AF-A0A2V7P3L8-F1
#
_entry.id   AF-A0A2V7P3L8-F1
#
_cell.length_a   1.000
_cell.length_b   1.000
_cell.length_c   1.000
_cell.angle_alpha   90.00
_cell.angle_beta   90.00
_cell.angle_gamma   90.00
#
_symmetry.space_group_name_H-M   'P 1'
#
loop_
_entity.id
_entity.type
_entity.pdbx_description
1 polymer ?
#
loop_
_entity_poly.entity_id
_entity_poly.type
_entity_poly.pdbx_seq_one_letter_code
_entity_poly.pdbx_strand_id
1 'polypeptide(L)'
;MMREQRTVIVWPSLLAAALVAAACSDQTNLNMAPHRPSFWGGVEECPTGKWTGGGRMDPPNPDFDDGATGTSTLEGKVTFGFNVFLGSDGDGRCIVTKGEIEVNHHPSHTSWHVSIHNGQDAYGETVFAELIDPDASGRGACLLVGVDPITARVDGNKGTDQVQMELCDNDRGAPQNSRTDAMRWISTGYGDTDLTYLTGGNIVDHGS
;
A
#
# COMPACT_ATOMS: atom_id res chain seq x y z
N MET A 1 31.13 -53.95 -54.77
CA MET A 1 31.44 -52.59 -54.26
C MET A 1 30.39 -52.28 -53.20
N MET A 2 30.74 -52.43 -51.92
CA MET A 2 29.85 -52.23 -50.77
C MET A 2 29.62 -50.74 -50.55
N ARG A 3 28.37 -50.31 -50.31
CA ARG A 3 28.05 -48.95 -49.83
C ARG A 3 27.37 -49.08 -48.47
N GLU A 4 28.02 -48.51 -47.47
CA GLU A 4 27.63 -48.52 -46.05
C GLU A 4 26.22 -47.94 -45.83
N GLN A 5 25.42 -48.64 -45.02
CA GLN A 5 24.27 -48.05 -44.35
C GLN A 5 24.76 -47.31 -43.11
N ARG A 6 24.64 -45.98 -43.09
CA ARG A 6 24.92 -45.16 -41.90
C ARG A 6 23.67 -45.09 -41.03
N THR A 7 23.70 -45.83 -39.92
CA THR A 7 22.72 -45.76 -38.84
C THR A 7 22.89 -44.43 -38.10
N VAL A 8 21.93 -43.51 -38.23
CA VAL A 8 21.91 -42.28 -37.45
C VAL A 8 21.21 -42.57 -36.13
N ILE A 9 21.99 -42.78 -35.08
CA ILE A 9 21.50 -42.83 -33.70
C ILE A 9 21.30 -41.38 -33.24
N VAL A 10 20.06 -40.90 -33.26
CA VAL A 10 19.70 -39.61 -32.68
C VAL A 10 19.50 -39.82 -31.18
N TRP A 11 20.44 -39.30 -30.39
CA TRP A 11 20.41 -39.38 -28.93
C TRP A 11 19.23 -38.56 -28.38
N PRO A 12 18.30 -39.15 -27.59
CA PRO A 12 17.17 -38.42 -27.01
C PRO A 12 17.59 -37.37 -25.97
N SER A 13 18.85 -37.40 -25.52
CA SER A 13 19.41 -36.43 -24.58
C SER A 13 19.57 -35.02 -25.16
N LEU A 14 19.65 -34.85 -26.48
CA LEU A 14 19.73 -33.52 -27.11
C LEU A 14 18.38 -32.81 -27.19
N LEU A 15 17.27 -33.55 -27.28
CA LEU A 15 15.91 -32.99 -27.26
C LEU A 15 15.51 -32.48 -25.87
N ALA A 16 15.96 -33.16 -24.80
CA ALA A 16 15.69 -32.74 -23.43
C ALA A 16 16.44 -31.45 -23.05
N ALA A 17 17.68 -31.26 -23.51
CA ALA A 17 18.45 -30.05 -23.26
C ALA A 17 17.85 -28.82 -23.96
N ALA A 18 17.28 -28.99 -25.16
CA ALA A 18 16.62 -27.90 -25.90
C ALA A 18 15.32 -27.44 -25.22
N LEU A 19 14.55 -28.37 -24.63
CA LEU A 19 13.33 -28.02 -23.89
C LEU A 19 13.62 -27.31 -22.56
N VAL A 20 14.70 -27.68 -21.86
CA VAL A 20 15.10 -27.00 -20.62
C VAL A 20 15.72 -25.62 -20.90
N ALA A 21 16.49 -25.47 -21.99
CA ALA A 21 17.01 -24.17 -22.41
C ALA A 21 15.88 -23.21 -22.86
N ALA A 22 14.85 -23.72 -23.55
CA ALA A 22 13.68 -22.92 -23.93
C ALA A 22 12.82 -22.51 -22.71
N ALA A 23 12.69 -23.38 -21.70
CA ALA A 23 11.99 -23.07 -20.46
C ALA A 23 12.75 -22.09 -19.55
N CYS A 24 14.08 -22.01 -19.67
CA CYS A 24 14.92 -21.04 -18.96
C CYS A 24 15.16 -19.74 -19.74
N SER A 25 14.82 -19.68 -21.03
CA SER A 25 14.89 -18.44 -21.84
C SER A 25 13.62 -17.61 -21.81
N ASP A 26 12.52 -18.12 -21.25
CA ASP A 26 11.35 -17.32 -20.85
C ASP A 26 11.53 -16.78 -19.43
N GLN A 27 12.69 -16.18 -19.14
CA GLN A 27 12.61 -14.95 -18.37
C GLN A 27 12.12 -13.90 -19.36
N THR A 28 10.79 -13.75 -19.44
CA THR A 28 10.26 -12.42 -19.71
C THR A 28 11.01 -11.50 -18.76
N ASN A 29 11.91 -10.68 -19.31
CA ASN A 29 12.30 -9.43 -18.69
C ASN A 29 11.00 -8.64 -18.55
N LEU A 30 10.22 -8.96 -17.52
CA LEU A 30 9.37 -8.00 -16.87
C LEU A 30 10.38 -7.03 -16.29
N ASN A 31 10.76 -6.06 -17.11
CA ASN A 31 11.26 -4.79 -16.62
C ASN A 31 10.12 -4.25 -15.75
N MET A 32 10.04 -4.70 -14.50
CA MET A 32 9.28 -4.08 -13.42
C MET A 32 10.02 -2.82 -12.93
N ALA A 33 10.85 -2.22 -13.79
CA ALA A 33 11.25 -0.85 -13.62
C ALA A 33 10.00 -0.02 -14.00
N PRO A 34 9.41 0.73 -13.06
CA PRO A 34 8.29 1.60 -13.35
C PRO A 34 8.63 2.47 -14.56
N HIS A 35 7.71 2.58 -15.51
CA HIS A 35 7.85 3.53 -16.60
C HIS A 35 7.89 4.95 -16.01
N ARG A 36 9.08 5.56 -15.88
CA ARG A 36 9.15 7.03 -15.86
C ARG A 36 8.82 7.49 -17.29
N PRO A 37 7.97 8.52 -17.57
CA PRO A 37 7.78 9.75 -16.76
C PRO A 37 6.46 10.59 -16.92
N SER A 38 6.21 11.54 -16.01
CA SER A 38 5.67 12.89 -16.33
C SER A 38 6.26 13.94 -15.40
N PHE A 39 7.42 14.44 -15.81
CA PHE A 39 8.19 15.47 -15.15
C PHE A 39 7.47 16.85 -15.27
N TRP A 40 7.27 17.54 -14.14
CA TRP A 40 6.88 18.96 -14.02
C TRP A 40 5.40 19.37 -14.08
N GLY A 41 4.47 18.59 -13.52
CA GLY A 41 3.13 19.09 -13.20
C GLY A 41 2.90 18.98 -11.70
N GLY A 42 2.84 20.11 -10.99
CA GLY A 42 2.50 20.11 -9.57
C GLY A 42 1.13 19.46 -9.35
N VAL A 43 1.02 18.63 -8.31
CA VAL A 43 -0.14 18.27 -7.47
C VAL A 43 -1.58 18.21 -8.04
N GLU A 44 -1.84 18.31 -9.35
CA GLU A 44 -3.20 18.48 -9.88
C GLU A 44 -3.84 17.18 -10.42
N GLU A 45 -3.08 16.14 -10.73
CA GLU A 45 -3.65 14.85 -11.19
C GLU A 45 -3.48 13.77 -10.12
N CYS A 46 -4.59 13.17 -9.69
CA CYS A 46 -4.59 12.00 -8.81
C CYS A 46 -3.77 10.89 -9.47
N PRO A 47 -2.67 10.43 -8.86
CA PRO A 47 -1.92 9.34 -9.45
C PRO A 47 -2.77 8.08 -9.42
N THR A 48 -2.95 7.48 -10.58
CA THR A 48 -3.44 6.11 -10.66
C THR A 48 -2.38 5.19 -10.08
N GLY A 49 -2.73 4.34 -9.12
CA GLY A 49 -1.71 3.55 -8.45
C GLY A 49 -2.28 2.66 -7.36
N LYS A 50 -1.43 1.82 -6.79
CA LYS A 50 -1.81 0.91 -5.71
C LYS A 50 -0.93 1.18 -4.52
N TRP A 51 -1.54 1.32 -3.36
CA TRP A 51 -0.86 1.38 -2.08
C TRP A 51 -1.20 0.13 -1.27
N THR A 52 -0.17 -0.49 -0.71
CA THR A 52 -0.36 -1.62 0.20
C THR A 52 0.50 -1.45 1.42
N GLY A 53 0.06 -2.03 2.52
CA GLY A 53 0.91 -2.12 3.67
C GLY A 53 0.25 -2.86 4.78
N GLY A 54 1.01 -3.02 5.84
CA GLY A 54 0.54 -3.63 7.06
C GLY A 54 1.67 -3.71 8.05
N GLY A 55 1.30 -3.74 9.31
CA GLY A 55 2.29 -3.67 10.35
C GLY A 55 1.73 -3.46 11.72
N ARG A 56 2.62 -3.01 12.59
CA ARG A 56 2.36 -2.65 13.97
C ARG A 56 2.86 -1.24 14.20
N MET A 57 2.09 -0.46 14.96
CA MET A 57 2.52 0.77 15.58
C MET A 57 2.19 0.69 17.07
N ASP A 58 3.01 1.32 17.90
CA ASP A 58 2.85 1.30 19.36
C ASP A 58 2.81 2.76 19.90
N PRO A 59 1.73 3.52 19.62
CA PRO A 59 1.57 4.88 20.13
C PRO A 59 1.59 4.97 21.67
N PRO A 60 2.00 6.12 22.25
CA PRO A 60 2.52 7.29 21.56
C PRO A 60 3.91 7.03 20.95
N ASN A 61 4.20 7.70 19.84
CA ASN A 61 5.53 7.66 19.23
C ASN A 61 6.57 8.18 20.24
N PRO A 62 7.79 7.59 20.33
CA PRO A 62 8.91 8.30 20.93
C PRO A 62 9.05 9.69 20.28
N ASP A 63 9.47 10.68 21.05
CA ASP A 63 9.58 12.07 20.58
C ASP A 63 10.57 12.15 19.39
N PHE A 64 10.04 12.36 18.17
CA PHE A 64 10.83 12.52 16.95
C PHE A 64 10.53 13.91 16.36
N ASP A 65 11.57 14.58 15.89
CA ASP A 65 11.47 15.93 15.31
C ASP A 65 10.99 15.85 13.85
N ASP A 66 9.72 15.45 13.66
CA ASP A 66 9.13 15.15 12.36
C ASP A 66 7.77 15.82 12.10
N GLY A 67 7.19 16.51 13.09
CA GLY A 67 5.88 17.16 13.02
C GLY A 67 4.72 16.35 13.63
N ALA A 68 5.00 15.24 14.34
CA ALA A 68 4.00 14.54 15.13
C ALA A 68 3.63 15.46 16.30
N THR A 69 2.37 15.46 16.72
CA THR A 69 2.00 16.32 17.85
C THR A 69 2.55 15.78 19.16
N GLY A 70 3.04 14.53 19.16
CA GLY A 70 3.51 13.82 20.34
C GLY A 70 2.36 13.44 21.27
N THR A 71 1.12 13.56 20.81
CA THR A 71 -0.10 13.46 21.61
C THR A 71 -1.10 12.51 20.97
N SER A 72 -0.82 11.23 21.08
CA SER A 72 -1.80 10.19 20.78
C SER A 72 -2.87 10.13 21.88
N THR A 73 -4.13 9.93 21.49
CA THR A 73 -5.23 9.58 22.40
C THR A 73 -5.57 8.09 22.37
N LEU A 74 -5.13 7.37 21.34
CA LEU A 74 -5.13 5.92 21.25
C LEU A 74 -3.75 5.38 21.58
N GLU A 75 -3.58 4.85 22.79
CA GLU A 75 -2.28 4.37 23.28
C GLU A 75 -2.18 2.85 23.27
N GLY A 76 -0.95 2.35 23.08
CA GLY A 76 -0.62 0.94 23.11
C GLY A 76 -0.64 0.30 21.73
N LYS A 77 -0.62 -1.03 21.70
CA LYS A 77 -0.38 -1.79 20.47
C LYS A 77 -1.55 -1.68 19.49
N VAL A 78 -1.25 -1.21 18.28
CA VAL A 78 -2.16 -1.24 17.13
C VAL A 78 -1.55 -2.06 16.00
N THR A 79 -2.36 -2.86 15.32
CA THR A 79 -1.94 -3.54 14.07
C THR A 79 -2.89 -3.19 12.95
N PHE A 80 -2.37 -3.08 11.75
CA PHE A 80 -3.17 -2.72 10.58
C PHE A 80 -2.71 -3.48 9.34
N GLY A 81 -3.60 -3.53 8.36
CA GLY A 81 -3.32 -4.03 7.02
C GLY A 81 -4.25 -3.35 6.03
N PHE A 82 -3.74 -3.00 4.85
CA PHE A 82 -4.54 -2.38 3.82
C PHE A 82 -4.03 -2.67 2.41
N ASN A 83 -4.94 -2.52 1.46
CA ASN A 83 -4.67 -2.55 0.03
C ASN A 83 -5.68 -1.63 -0.65
N VAL A 84 -5.22 -0.50 -1.19
CA VAL A 84 -6.08 0.53 -1.80
C VAL A 84 -5.58 0.87 -3.21
N PHE A 85 -6.52 1.13 -4.11
CA PHE A 85 -6.28 1.47 -5.50
C PHE A 85 -6.78 2.89 -5.76
N LEU A 86 -5.88 3.78 -6.13
CA LEU A 86 -6.16 5.18 -6.41
C LEU A 86 -6.59 5.38 -7.87
N GLY A 87 -7.44 6.37 -8.07
CA GLY A 87 -7.86 6.87 -9.38
C GLY A 87 -8.67 8.15 -9.24
N SER A 88 -9.17 8.67 -10.35
CA SER A 88 -9.96 9.90 -10.36
C SER A 88 -11.46 9.63 -10.48
N ASP A 89 -12.27 10.47 -9.82
CA ASP A 89 -13.70 10.55 -10.10
C ASP A 89 -14.00 11.34 -11.40
N GLY A 90 -15.28 11.49 -11.73
CA GLY A 90 -15.71 12.22 -12.94
C GLY A 90 -15.37 13.71 -12.95
N ASP A 91 -15.06 14.28 -11.78
CA ASP A 91 -14.65 15.68 -11.60
C ASP A 91 -13.12 15.83 -11.47
N GLY A 92 -12.37 14.73 -11.63
CA GLY A 92 -10.91 14.71 -11.55
C GLY A 92 -10.35 14.60 -10.12
N ARG A 93 -11.20 14.48 -9.10
CA ARG A 93 -10.75 14.38 -7.70
C ARG A 93 -10.21 12.99 -7.41
N CYS A 94 -9.23 12.93 -6.51
CA CYS A 94 -8.58 11.69 -6.14
C CYS A 94 -9.47 10.86 -5.21
N ILE A 95 -9.69 9.60 -5.58
CA ILE A 95 -10.53 8.66 -4.83
C ILE A 95 -9.84 7.30 -4.71
N VAL A 96 -10.27 6.53 -3.71
CA VAL A 96 -9.98 5.10 -3.64
C VAL A 96 -11.04 4.35 -4.43
N THR A 97 -10.68 3.92 -5.63
CA THR A 97 -11.59 3.18 -6.54
C THR A 97 -11.99 1.81 -5.98
N LYS A 98 -11.07 1.16 -5.26
CA LYS A 98 -11.25 -0.13 -4.59
C LYS A 98 -10.26 -0.26 -3.45
N GLY A 99 -10.65 -0.94 -2.38
CA GLY A 99 -9.70 -1.26 -1.33
C GLY A 99 -10.30 -1.98 -0.14
N GLU A 100 -9.40 -2.46 0.71
CA GLU A 100 -9.70 -3.06 2.01
C GLU A 100 -8.74 -2.46 3.02
N ILE A 101 -9.26 -2.07 4.18
CA ILE A 101 -8.48 -1.51 5.31
C ILE A 101 -8.96 -2.20 6.58
N GLU A 102 -8.03 -2.77 7.34
CA GLU A 102 -8.30 -3.35 8.64
C GLU A 102 -7.34 -2.76 9.68
N VAL A 103 -7.90 -2.28 10.80
CA VAL A 103 -7.13 -1.76 11.93
C VAL A 103 -7.63 -2.40 13.21
N ASN A 104 -6.71 -2.82 14.07
CA ASN A 104 -7.00 -3.49 15.33
C ASN A 104 -6.26 -2.79 16.47
N HIS A 105 -6.99 -2.20 17.40
CA HIS A 105 -6.45 -1.66 18.64
C HIS A 105 -6.54 -2.72 19.75
N HIS A 106 -5.37 -3.26 20.11
CA HIS A 106 -5.28 -4.41 21.02
C HIS A 106 -5.73 -4.06 22.44
N PRO A 107 -5.36 -2.91 23.05
CA PRO A 107 -5.78 -2.56 24.40
C PRO A 107 -7.30 -2.48 24.63
N SER A 108 -8.06 -1.93 23.68
CA SER A 108 -9.53 -1.85 23.80
C SER A 108 -10.27 -3.03 23.17
N HIS A 109 -9.54 -3.97 22.54
CA HIS A 109 -10.09 -5.05 21.72
C HIS A 109 -11.06 -4.54 20.64
N THR A 110 -10.74 -3.40 20.03
CA THR A 110 -11.57 -2.77 18.99
C THR A 110 -10.96 -3.03 17.62
N SER A 111 -11.77 -3.44 16.66
CA SER A 111 -11.37 -3.57 15.26
C SER A 111 -12.24 -2.70 14.36
N TRP A 112 -11.60 -2.10 13.35
CA TRP A 112 -12.24 -1.35 12.29
C TRP A 112 -11.96 -2.04 10.96
N HIS A 113 -13.00 -2.17 10.15
CA HIS A 113 -12.90 -2.69 8.80
C HIS A 113 -13.62 -1.77 7.81
N VAL A 114 -12.88 -1.33 6.80
CA VAL A 114 -13.41 -0.57 5.66
C VAL A 114 -13.25 -1.43 4.42
N SER A 115 -14.33 -1.57 3.66
CA SER A 115 -14.34 -2.21 2.35
C SER A 115 -14.84 -1.19 1.34
N ILE A 116 -14.12 -1.06 0.23
CA ILE A 116 -14.30 -0.02 -0.77
C ILE A 116 -14.48 -0.66 -2.14
N HIS A 117 -15.58 -0.32 -2.80
CA HIS A 117 -15.93 -0.81 -4.12
C HIS A 117 -16.46 0.33 -4.99
N ASN A 118 -15.91 0.47 -6.20
CA ASN A 118 -16.32 1.48 -7.17
C ASN A 118 -16.29 2.91 -6.62
N GLY A 119 -15.26 3.25 -5.84
CA GLY A 119 -15.10 4.58 -5.26
C GLY A 119 -15.86 4.82 -3.95
N GLN A 120 -16.66 3.85 -3.49
CA GLN A 120 -17.54 4.02 -2.33
C GLN A 120 -17.21 3.05 -1.22
N ASP A 121 -17.37 3.50 0.03
CA ASP A 121 -17.35 2.62 1.19
C ASP A 121 -18.59 1.70 1.21
N ALA A 122 -18.63 0.77 2.16
CA ALA A 122 -19.73 -0.18 2.29
C ALA A 122 -21.10 0.46 2.60
N TYR A 123 -21.14 1.77 2.86
CA TYR A 123 -22.32 2.55 3.21
C TYR A 123 -22.74 3.53 2.10
N GLY A 124 -22.01 3.57 0.99
CA GLY A 124 -22.33 4.34 -0.21
C GLY A 124 -21.68 5.72 -0.28
N GLU A 125 -20.81 6.05 0.68
CA GLU A 125 -20.10 7.33 0.70
C GLU A 125 -18.82 7.25 -0.14
N THR A 126 -18.52 8.32 -0.89
CA THR A 126 -17.32 8.34 -1.74
C THR A 126 -16.05 8.46 -0.89
N VAL A 127 -15.05 7.63 -1.17
CA VAL A 127 -13.79 7.62 -0.41
C VAL A 127 -12.77 8.49 -1.14
N PHE A 128 -12.62 9.73 -0.68
CA PHE A 128 -11.59 10.65 -1.17
C PHE A 128 -10.21 10.31 -0.62
N ALA A 129 -9.20 10.59 -1.42
CA ALA A 129 -7.81 10.48 -1.03
C ALA A 129 -7.04 11.75 -1.41
N GLU A 130 -5.92 11.98 -0.75
CA GLU A 130 -5.00 13.07 -1.06
C GLU A 130 -3.57 12.60 -0.90
N LEU A 131 -2.71 12.95 -1.84
CA LEU A 131 -1.27 12.81 -1.67
C LEU A 131 -0.70 14.06 -1.02
N ILE A 132 0.08 13.86 0.02
CA ILE A 132 0.79 14.91 0.73
C ILE A 132 2.25 14.88 0.25
N ASP A 133 2.70 16.01 -0.32
CA ASP A 133 3.98 16.18 -1.01
C ASP A 133 5.19 15.92 -0.07
N PRO A 134 6.31 15.33 -0.56
CA PRO A 134 7.40 14.81 0.25
C PRO A 134 8.27 15.89 0.90
N ASP A 135 8.08 17.16 0.54
CA ASP A 135 8.98 18.25 0.91
C ASP A 135 8.54 19.02 2.16
N ALA A 136 7.27 18.87 2.60
CA ALA A 136 6.77 19.59 3.79
C ALA A 136 6.96 18.81 5.10
N SER A 137 6.94 17.47 5.05
CA SER A 137 6.96 16.63 6.25
C SER A 137 8.32 16.01 6.58
N GLY A 138 9.22 15.87 5.59
CA GLY A 138 10.48 15.14 5.75
C GLY A 138 10.31 13.62 5.89
N ARG A 139 9.10 13.09 5.72
CA ARG A 139 8.71 11.69 6.00
C ARG A 139 8.54 10.81 4.77
N GLY A 140 8.79 11.35 3.57
CA GLY A 140 8.55 10.66 2.30
C GLY A 140 7.18 10.98 1.70
N ALA A 141 6.66 10.12 0.82
CA ALA A 141 5.35 10.33 0.22
C ALA A 141 4.26 9.87 1.18
N CYS A 142 3.30 10.74 1.50
CA CYS A 142 2.17 10.34 2.33
C CYS A 142 0.86 10.32 1.55
N LEU A 143 -0.02 9.39 1.90
CA LEU A 143 -1.36 9.22 1.38
C LEU A 143 -2.35 9.37 2.53
N LEU A 144 -3.24 10.36 2.43
CA LEU A 144 -4.42 10.47 3.28
C LEU A 144 -5.60 9.78 2.58
N VAL A 145 -6.22 8.83 3.25
CA VAL A 145 -7.46 8.15 2.82
C VAL A 145 -8.59 8.55 3.78
N GLY A 146 -9.71 8.96 3.20
CA GLY A 146 -10.81 9.55 3.93
C GLY A 146 -10.55 11.01 4.26
N VAL A 147 -10.20 11.81 3.24
CA VAL A 147 -10.10 13.28 3.37
C VAL A 147 -11.37 13.82 4.06
N ASP A 148 -12.52 13.36 3.59
CA ASP A 148 -13.74 13.31 4.37
C ASP A 148 -13.78 11.97 5.14
N PRO A 149 -14.06 11.96 6.46
CA PRO A 149 -14.10 10.72 7.24
C PRO A 149 -14.98 9.66 6.60
N ILE A 150 -14.48 8.41 6.61
CA ILE A 150 -15.13 7.26 5.97
C ILE A 150 -15.77 6.37 7.02
N THR A 151 -16.81 5.64 6.63
CA THR A 151 -17.53 4.79 7.58
C THR A 151 -16.89 3.41 7.67
N ALA A 152 -16.33 3.09 8.84
CA ALA A 152 -15.82 1.77 9.16
C ALA A 152 -16.85 0.92 9.89
N ARG A 153 -16.84 -0.39 9.64
CA ARG A 153 -17.48 -1.39 10.51
C ARG A 153 -16.63 -1.59 11.75
N VAL A 154 -17.26 -1.54 12.93
CA VAL A 154 -16.61 -1.82 14.21
C VAL A 154 -16.94 -3.23 14.69
N ASP A 155 -15.93 -3.98 15.12
CA ASP A 155 -16.02 -5.31 15.75
C ASP A 155 -16.88 -6.33 15.00
N GLY A 156 -16.79 -6.34 13.66
CA GLY A 156 -17.53 -7.28 12.82
C GLY A 156 -19.04 -7.00 12.74
N ASN A 157 -19.43 -5.72 12.57
CA ASN A 157 -20.81 -5.19 12.47
C ASN A 157 -21.53 -4.91 13.80
N LYS A 158 -20.81 -4.75 14.91
CA LYS A 158 -21.46 -4.35 16.19
C LYS A 158 -21.75 -2.85 16.26
N GLY A 159 -21.15 -2.08 15.36
CA GLY A 159 -21.38 -0.65 15.22
C GLY A 159 -20.64 -0.08 14.01
N THR A 160 -20.69 1.24 13.89
CA THR A 160 -19.99 2.00 12.86
C THR A 160 -19.20 3.13 13.51
N ASP A 161 -18.14 3.58 12.85
CA ASP A 161 -17.34 4.71 13.27
C ASP A 161 -16.85 5.51 12.06
N GLN A 162 -16.58 6.79 12.25
CA GLN A 162 -16.03 7.68 11.22
C GLN A 162 -14.52 7.76 11.40
N VAL A 163 -13.78 7.37 10.36
CA VAL A 163 -12.34 7.13 10.46
C VAL A 163 -11.57 7.81 9.32
N GLN A 164 -10.28 8.02 9.54
CA GLN A 164 -9.32 8.46 8.52
C GLN A 164 -8.02 7.69 8.69
N MET A 165 -7.29 7.53 7.59
CA MET A 165 -6.01 6.85 7.57
C MET A 165 -4.98 7.69 6.83
N GLU A 166 -3.88 8.05 7.49
CA GLU A 166 -2.71 8.64 6.86
C GLU A 166 -1.58 7.62 6.83
N LEU A 167 -0.92 7.47 5.69
CA LEU A 167 0.13 6.49 5.43
C LEU A 167 1.33 7.20 4.84
N CYS A 168 2.50 7.10 5.46
CA CYS A 168 3.73 7.69 4.94
C CYS A 168 4.72 6.59 4.58
N ASP A 169 5.00 6.49 3.28
CA ASP A 169 6.08 5.69 2.71
C ASP A 169 7.35 6.53 2.65
N ASN A 170 8.34 6.18 3.46
CA ASN A 170 9.57 6.97 3.59
C ASN A 170 10.63 6.69 2.51
N ASP A 171 10.47 5.61 1.76
CA ASP A 171 11.43 5.13 0.77
C ASP A 171 10.85 5.19 -0.66
N ARG A 172 9.54 5.46 -0.79
CA ARG A 172 8.78 5.50 -2.06
C ARG A 172 8.89 4.19 -2.82
N GLY A 173 8.72 3.07 -2.11
CA GLY A 173 8.89 1.72 -2.64
C GLY A 173 10.34 1.35 -2.97
N ALA A 174 11.31 2.15 -2.55
CA ALA A 174 12.72 1.80 -2.63
C ALA A 174 13.11 0.82 -1.50
N PRO A 175 14.33 0.29 -1.47
CA PRO A 175 14.77 -0.45 -0.29
C PRO A 175 14.76 0.47 0.94
N GLN A 176 14.08 0.02 2.00
CA GLN A 176 13.98 0.70 3.30
C GLN A 176 15.36 1.21 3.73
N ASN A 177 15.43 2.52 3.98
CA ASN A 177 16.63 3.17 4.48
C ASN A 177 16.61 3.16 6.03
N SER A 178 17.40 4.01 6.70
CA SER A 178 17.44 4.06 8.16
C SER A 178 16.19 4.66 8.81
N ARG A 179 15.23 5.17 8.03
CA ARG A 179 13.97 5.72 8.50
C ARG A 179 12.91 4.63 8.45
N THR A 180 11.87 4.77 9.27
CA THR A 180 10.74 3.84 9.36
C THR A 180 9.49 4.47 8.75
N ASP A 181 8.64 3.70 8.09
CA ASP A 181 7.34 4.20 7.60
C ASP A 181 6.48 4.67 8.77
N ALA A 182 5.46 5.47 8.51
CA ALA A 182 4.54 5.94 9.54
C ALA A 182 3.09 5.78 9.13
N MET A 183 2.22 5.63 10.13
CA MET A 183 0.79 5.54 9.93
C MET A 183 0.07 6.31 11.03
N ARG A 184 -1.04 6.97 10.66
CA ARG A 184 -2.00 7.56 11.59
C ARG A 184 -3.36 6.95 11.34
N TRP A 185 -4.02 6.58 12.43
CA TRP A 185 -5.41 6.19 12.44
C TRP A 185 -6.20 7.18 13.29
N ILE A 186 -7.18 7.83 12.66
CA ILE A 186 -8.11 8.70 13.35
C ILE A 186 -9.46 8.00 13.39
N SER A 187 -10.06 7.95 14.57
CA SER A 187 -11.38 7.42 14.85
C SER A 187 -12.15 8.46 15.66
N THR A 188 -13.33 8.82 15.18
CA THR A 188 -14.18 9.82 15.86
C THR A 188 -14.66 9.32 17.22
N GLY A 189 -14.99 8.03 17.31
CA GLY A 189 -15.48 7.42 18.56
C GLY A 189 -14.40 7.04 19.57
N TYR A 190 -13.17 6.81 19.15
CA TYR A 190 -12.15 6.16 19.99
C TYR A 190 -10.83 6.92 20.11
N GLY A 191 -10.57 7.86 19.21
CA GLY A 191 -9.40 8.74 19.27
C GLY A 191 -8.46 8.59 18.09
N ASP A 192 -7.23 9.02 18.29
CA ASP A 192 -6.24 9.26 17.26
C ASP A 192 -4.92 8.68 17.74
N THR A 193 -4.25 7.92 16.88
CA THR A 193 -2.95 7.32 17.19
C THR A 193 -1.80 8.32 17.09
N ASP A 194 -2.06 9.55 16.63
CA ASP A 194 -1.07 10.46 16.06
C ASP A 194 -0.33 9.78 14.89
N LEU A 195 0.51 10.52 14.19
CA LEU A 195 1.35 9.95 13.14
C LEU A 195 2.52 9.19 13.78
N THR A 196 2.40 7.86 13.81
CA THR A 196 3.30 6.97 14.55
C THR A 196 4.13 6.09 13.61
N TYR A 197 5.43 5.95 13.91
CA TYR A 197 6.31 5.06 13.15
C TYR A 197 5.99 3.60 13.35
N LEU A 198 6.19 2.81 12.30
CA LEU A 198 5.92 1.38 12.33
C LEU A 198 6.97 0.64 13.18
N THR A 199 6.55 0.00 14.26
CA THR A 199 7.43 -0.88 15.05
C THR A 199 7.56 -2.28 14.44
N GLY A 200 7.01 -2.48 13.24
CA GLY A 200 7.18 -3.65 12.38
C GLY A 200 6.22 -3.60 11.20
N GLY A 201 6.61 -4.20 10.07
CA GLY A 201 5.88 -4.11 8.80
C GLY A 201 6.39 -2.98 7.90
N ASN A 202 5.65 -2.67 6.84
CA ASN A 202 6.01 -1.65 5.86
C ASN A 202 4.78 -1.15 5.08
N ILE A 203 4.93 0.03 4.49
CA ILE A 203 4.03 0.65 3.52
C ILE A 203 4.76 0.68 2.18
N VAL A 204 4.03 0.45 1.09
CA VAL A 204 4.59 0.44 -0.27
C VAL A 204 3.64 1.18 -1.19
N ASP A 205 4.14 2.26 -1.77
CA ASP A 205 3.61 2.82 -3.01
C ASP A 205 4.12 1.98 -4.20
N HIS A 206 3.21 1.37 -4.95
CA HIS A 206 3.57 0.58 -6.14
C HIS A 206 3.73 1.43 -7.40
N GLY A 207 3.47 2.75 -7.32
CA GLY A 207 3.52 3.67 -8.45
C GLY A 207 2.48 3.37 -9.54
N SER A 208 2.46 4.24 -10.55
CA SER A 208 1.74 4.06 -11.82
C SER A 208 2.61 3.36 -12.86
#